data_AF-A0A316A822-F1
#
_entry.id   AF-A0A316A822-F1
#
_cell.length_a   1.000
_cell.length_b   1.000
_cell.length_c   1.000
_cell.angle_alpha   90.00
_cell.angle_beta   90.00
_cell.angle_gamma   90.00
#
_symmetry.space_group_name_H-M   'P 1'
#
loop_
_entity.id
_entity.type
_entity.pdbx_description
1 polymer ?
#
loop_
_entity_poly.entity_id
_entity_poly.type
_entity_poly.pdbx_seq_one_letter_code
_entity_poly.pdbx_strand_id
1 'polypeptide(L)'
;MTQLYTTLTILCFLYFPMKALGQNCANIGFENGTLDGWQLSYGDVMTDQKTTVFGPETQGTNNKGHLITKITDGNDPLITSEAIPMVAPGSNYSIRIGNKATGAKYDRIKTSFLVTPDNTLFQYRFAIVLEDPDHFSYQQPALRIKIKTLTEGDISCGYYEVTAARGIPGFKEQPPLTYRNWTTSSLDLSRFLGQMITLENHH
;
A
#
# COMPACT_ATOMS: atom_id res chain seq x y z
N MET A 1 9.55 63.68 -38.71
CA MET A 1 10.59 63.03 -37.86
C MET A 1 10.11 63.15 -36.42
N THR A 2 9.82 62.13 -35.63
CA THR A 2 9.89 60.65 -35.72
C THR A 2 8.92 60.17 -34.64
N GLN A 3 8.00 59.26 -34.96
CA GLN A 3 6.89 58.86 -34.09
C GLN A 3 7.35 58.03 -32.88
N LEU A 4 6.66 58.22 -31.74
CA LEU A 4 6.74 57.39 -30.54
C LEU A 4 6.29 55.95 -30.87
N TYR A 5 7.10 54.96 -30.49
CA TYR A 5 6.71 53.55 -30.53
C TYR A 5 6.05 53.17 -29.20
N THR A 6 4.79 52.75 -29.23
CA THR A 6 4.11 52.09 -28.11
C THR A 6 4.21 50.59 -28.33
N THR A 7 4.94 49.87 -27.47
CA THR A 7 5.00 48.41 -27.50
C THR A 7 3.83 47.82 -26.72
N LEU A 8 2.99 47.03 -27.41
CA LEU A 8 1.90 46.25 -26.84
C LEU A 8 2.44 44.90 -26.34
N THR A 9 2.38 44.65 -25.03
CA THR A 9 2.71 43.35 -24.44
C THR A 9 1.47 42.46 -24.44
N ILE A 10 1.45 41.42 -25.27
CA ILE A 10 0.39 40.41 -25.29
C ILE A 10 0.75 39.32 -24.27
N LEU A 11 -0.04 39.20 -23.20
CA LEU A 11 0.08 38.13 -22.22
C LEU A 11 -0.73 36.93 -22.71
N CYS A 12 -0.05 35.93 -23.29
CA CYS A 12 -0.65 34.66 -23.66
C CYS A 12 -0.66 33.74 -22.43
N PHE A 13 -1.83 33.56 -21.81
CA PHE A 13 -2.03 32.44 -20.89
C PHE A 13 -2.14 31.17 -21.72
N LEU A 14 -1.02 30.43 -21.81
CA LEU A 14 -1.08 29.03 -22.18
C LEU A 14 -1.87 28.32 -21.06
N TYR A 15 -3.15 28.05 -21.33
CA TYR A 15 -3.84 26.94 -20.68
C TYR A 15 -3.12 25.66 -21.12
N PHE A 16 -2.05 25.31 -20.41
CA PHE A 16 -1.70 23.92 -20.28
C PHE A 16 -2.87 23.29 -19.52
N PRO A 17 -3.66 22.36 -20.10
CA PRO A 17 -4.27 21.36 -19.25
C PRO A 17 -3.11 20.72 -18.50
N MET A 18 -2.94 21.10 -17.24
CA MET A 18 -2.21 20.30 -16.28
C MET A 18 -2.95 18.98 -16.28
N LYS A 19 -2.49 18.02 -17.09
CA LYS A 19 -2.80 16.64 -16.82
C LYS A 19 -2.18 16.41 -15.45
N ALA A 20 -2.98 16.56 -14.40
CA ALA A 20 -2.73 15.86 -13.16
C ALA A 20 -2.35 14.45 -13.60
N LEU A 21 -1.19 13.98 -13.15
CA LEU A 21 -0.74 12.62 -13.38
C LEU A 21 -1.73 11.70 -12.64
N GLY A 22 -2.92 11.52 -13.20
CA GLY A 22 -3.83 10.45 -12.82
C GLY A 22 -3.08 9.18 -13.17
N GLN A 23 -2.54 8.55 -12.13
CA GLN A 23 -1.77 7.33 -12.24
C GLN A 23 -2.59 6.31 -13.03
N ASN A 24 -1.92 5.60 -13.95
CA ASN A 24 -2.55 4.60 -14.78
C ASN A 24 -3.17 3.52 -13.88
N CYS A 25 -4.49 3.59 -13.67
CA CYS A 25 -5.23 2.60 -12.88
C CYS A 25 -5.12 1.19 -13.46
N ALA A 26 -4.58 1.04 -14.67
CA ALA A 26 -4.44 -0.23 -15.36
C ALA A 26 -3.67 -1.30 -14.58
N ASN A 27 -2.77 -0.93 -13.66
CA ASN A 27 -1.97 -1.89 -12.89
C ASN A 27 -2.09 -1.73 -11.36
N ILE A 28 -3.14 -1.07 -10.86
CA ILE A 28 -3.33 -0.93 -9.40
C ILE A 28 -3.48 -2.30 -8.71
N GLY A 29 -4.01 -3.30 -9.42
CA GLY A 29 -4.13 -4.69 -8.97
C GLY A 29 -2.95 -5.60 -9.32
N PHE A 30 -1.83 -5.07 -9.85
CA PHE A 30 -0.64 -5.83 -10.25
C PHE A 30 -0.85 -6.82 -11.43
N GLU A 31 -1.97 -6.76 -12.14
CA GLU A 31 -2.35 -7.75 -13.17
C GLU A 31 -1.39 -7.84 -14.37
N ASN A 32 -0.54 -6.83 -14.58
CA ASN A 32 0.52 -6.88 -15.61
C ASN A 32 1.79 -7.61 -15.12
N GLY A 33 1.82 -8.08 -13.87
CA GLY A 33 2.98 -8.72 -13.25
C GLY A 33 4.11 -7.75 -12.91
N THR A 34 3.83 -6.45 -12.85
CA THR A 34 4.81 -5.40 -12.56
C THR A 34 4.38 -4.55 -11.36
N LEU A 35 5.30 -3.72 -10.87
CA LEU A 35 5.06 -2.71 -9.82
C LEU A 35 4.77 -1.33 -10.41
N ASP A 36 4.43 -1.26 -11.70
CA ASP A 36 4.11 0.00 -12.36
C ASP A 36 2.92 0.66 -11.67
N GLY A 37 3.06 1.95 -11.36
CA GLY A 37 2.05 2.69 -10.59
C GLY A 37 2.23 2.59 -9.06
N TRP A 38 3.29 1.96 -8.57
CA TRP A 38 3.59 1.89 -7.14
C TRP A 38 4.96 2.49 -6.81
N GLN A 39 4.98 3.32 -5.78
CA GLN A 39 6.21 3.78 -5.15
C GLN A 39 6.55 2.80 -4.04
N LEU A 40 7.80 2.34 -4.01
CA LEU A 40 8.29 1.38 -3.03
C LEU A 40 9.30 2.09 -2.12
N SER A 41 9.22 1.84 -0.83
CA SER A 41 10.23 2.28 0.13
C SER A 41 10.45 1.23 1.21
N TYR A 42 11.60 1.29 1.86
CA TYR A 42 11.94 0.46 3.00
C TYR A 42 12.70 1.29 4.04
N GLY A 43 12.81 0.77 5.27
CA GLY A 43 13.61 1.41 6.30
C GLY A 43 13.70 0.60 7.58
N ASP A 44 14.21 1.25 8.60
CA ASP A 44 14.37 0.71 9.94
C ASP A 44 13.22 1.12 10.85
N VAL A 45 12.77 0.17 11.65
CA VAL A 45 11.86 0.39 12.78
C VAL A 45 12.70 0.55 14.03
N MET A 46 12.49 1.67 14.71
CA MET A 46 13.03 1.97 16.03
C MET A 46 11.90 1.89 17.06
N THR A 47 12.28 1.89 18.34
CA THR A 47 11.32 1.99 19.44
C THR A 47 11.78 3.05 20.44
N ASP A 48 10.83 3.83 20.96
CA ASP A 48 11.02 4.74 22.10
C ASP A 48 10.61 4.08 23.43
N GLN A 49 10.58 2.73 23.46
CA GLN A 49 10.10 1.88 24.57
C GLN A 49 8.60 1.98 24.89
N LYS A 50 7.83 2.73 24.08
CA LYS A 50 6.36 2.84 24.22
C LYS A 50 5.61 2.68 22.91
N THR A 51 6.25 3.04 21.81
CA THR A 51 5.68 3.09 20.47
C THR A 51 6.68 2.60 19.43
N THR A 52 6.13 2.23 18.27
CA THR A 52 6.89 1.94 17.06
C THR A 52 7.22 3.25 16.34
N VAL A 53 8.50 3.52 16.11
CA VAL A 53 8.98 4.72 15.41
C VAL A 53 9.58 4.30 14.07
N PHE A 54 9.07 4.85 12.98
CA PHE A 54 9.60 4.60 11.64
C PHE A 54 10.78 5.53 11.36
N GLY A 55 11.95 4.94 11.10
CA GLY A 55 13.13 5.66 10.64
C GLY A 55 12.98 6.21 9.22
N PRO A 56 14.02 6.91 8.73
CA PRO A 56 14.04 7.49 7.39
C PRO A 56 13.71 6.45 6.30
N GLU A 57 12.91 6.86 5.32
CA GLU A 57 12.56 6.01 4.17
C GLU A 57 13.67 6.02 3.12
N THR A 58 14.07 4.83 2.65
CA THR A 58 14.89 4.66 1.44
C THR A 58 14.00 4.18 0.29
N GLN A 59 14.11 4.81 -0.88
CA GLN A 59 13.32 4.45 -2.06
C GLN A 59 13.81 3.13 -2.67
N GLY A 60 12.86 2.31 -3.14
CA GLY A 60 13.10 1.03 -3.80
C GLY A 60 12.69 -0.18 -2.97
N THR A 61 13.34 -1.31 -3.23
CA THR A 61 13.11 -2.58 -2.52
C THR A 61 14.43 -3.12 -1.98
N ASN A 62 14.36 -3.81 -0.85
CA ASN A 62 15.51 -4.46 -0.23
C ASN A 62 15.11 -5.89 0.20
N ASN A 63 16.04 -6.84 0.16
CA ASN A 63 15.85 -8.21 0.68
C ASN A 63 14.55 -8.92 0.23
N LYS A 64 14.05 -8.63 -0.99
CA LYS A 64 12.76 -9.13 -1.50
C LYS A 64 11.56 -8.75 -0.62
N GLY A 65 11.62 -7.58 0.01
CA GLY A 65 10.55 -6.96 0.77
C GLY A 65 9.33 -6.56 -0.07
N HIS A 66 9.52 -6.46 -1.38
CA HIS A 66 8.45 -6.31 -2.37
C HIS A 66 8.63 -7.39 -3.43
N LEU A 67 7.70 -8.34 -3.50
CA LEU A 67 7.78 -9.45 -4.46
C LEU A 67 6.45 -9.58 -5.19
N ILE A 68 6.47 -9.45 -6.52
CA ILE A 68 5.34 -9.90 -7.34
C ILE A 68 5.27 -11.42 -7.29
N THR A 69 4.12 -11.92 -6.87
CA THR A 69 3.74 -13.33 -6.92
C THR A 69 2.82 -13.55 -8.11
N LYS A 70 2.82 -14.78 -8.63
CA LYS A 70 1.98 -15.20 -9.76
C LYS A 70 1.21 -16.46 -9.40
N ILE A 71 0.11 -16.72 -10.11
CA ILE A 71 -0.78 -17.86 -9.83
C ILE A 71 -0.03 -19.21 -9.81
N THR A 72 1.03 -19.34 -10.60
CA THR A 72 1.87 -20.56 -10.66
C THR A 72 2.75 -20.76 -9.42
N ASP A 73 2.86 -19.79 -8.52
CA ASP A 73 3.63 -19.91 -7.28
C ASP A 73 2.90 -20.76 -6.22
N GLY A 74 1.63 -21.10 -6.45
CA GLY A 74 0.88 -22.01 -5.59
C GLY A 74 0.48 -21.38 -4.26
N ASN A 75 0.67 -22.11 -3.16
CA ASN A 75 0.33 -21.66 -1.80
C ASN A 75 1.58 -21.20 -1.04
N ASP A 76 1.39 -20.34 -0.03
CA ASP A 76 2.45 -19.90 0.86
C ASP A 76 3.08 -21.11 1.57
N PRO A 77 4.39 -21.35 1.36
CA PRO A 77 5.05 -22.54 1.88
C PRO A 77 5.27 -22.51 3.40
N LEU A 78 5.06 -21.36 4.07
CA LEU A 78 5.17 -21.25 5.52
C LEU A 78 3.94 -21.79 6.24
N ILE A 79 2.77 -21.81 5.59
CA ILE A 79 1.53 -22.28 6.18
C ILE A 79 1.23 -23.69 5.69
N THR A 80 1.31 -24.65 6.61
CA THR A 80 1.07 -26.07 6.37
C THR A 80 -0.29 -26.54 6.86
N SER A 81 -0.88 -25.82 7.82
CA SER A 81 -2.20 -26.11 8.37
C SER A 81 -3.36 -25.77 7.43
N GLU A 82 -3.10 -25.00 6.37
CA GLU A 82 -4.10 -24.49 5.43
C GLU A 82 -3.45 -24.03 4.12
N ALA A 83 -4.16 -24.20 3.00
CA ALA A 83 -3.75 -23.60 1.73
C ALA A 83 -4.04 -22.08 1.72
N ILE A 84 -3.00 -21.26 1.72
CA ILE A 84 -3.09 -19.83 1.44
C ILE A 84 -2.46 -19.57 0.07
N PRO A 85 -3.24 -19.34 -1.00
CA PRO A 85 -2.67 -19.01 -2.30
C PRO A 85 -1.73 -17.79 -2.25
N MET A 86 -0.62 -17.82 -2.97
CA MET A 86 0.30 -16.68 -3.10
C MET A 86 -0.31 -15.51 -3.89
N VAL A 87 -1.42 -15.74 -4.57
CA VAL A 87 -2.17 -14.75 -5.34
C VAL A 87 -3.63 -14.73 -4.91
N ALA A 88 -4.23 -13.55 -4.86
CA ALA A 88 -5.63 -13.39 -4.49
C ALA A 88 -6.54 -14.23 -5.42
N PRO A 89 -7.56 -14.92 -4.89
CA PRO A 89 -8.52 -15.63 -5.73
C PRO A 89 -9.13 -14.71 -6.80
N GLY A 90 -9.07 -15.15 -8.06
CA GLY A 90 -9.57 -14.40 -9.23
C GLY A 90 -8.58 -13.42 -9.86
N SER A 91 -7.32 -13.39 -9.40
CA SER A 91 -6.23 -12.60 -9.97
C SER A 91 -5.12 -13.49 -10.54
N ASN A 92 -4.29 -12.95 -11.45
CA ASN A 92 -3.09 -13.65 -11.94
C ASN A 92 -1.83 -13.31 -11.14
N TYR A 93 -1.82 -12.15 -10.47
CA TYR A 93 -0.65 -11.62 -9.78
C TYR A 93 -1.03 -10.95 -8.46
N SER A 94 -0.12 -10.93 -7.50
CA SER A 94 -0.27 -10.15 -6.28
C SER A 94 1.08 -9.62 -5.85
N ILE A 95 1.10 -8.73 -4.87
CA ILE A 95 2.34 -8.31 -4.22
C ILE A 95 2.42 -8.92 -2.83
N ARG A 96 3.56 -9.52 -2.50
CA ARG A 96 3.96 -9.83 -1.14
C ARG A 96 4.83 -8.69 -0.61
N ILE A 97 4.40 -8.09 0.49
CA ILE A 97 5.13 -7.04 1.23
C ILE A 97 5.74 -7.66 2.49
N GLY A 98 6.93 -7.24 2.86
CA GLY A 98 7.69 -7.84 3.95
C GLY A 98 8.56 -9.00 3.45
N ASN A 99 9.40 -9.53 4.33
CA ASN A 99 10.29 -10.66 4.04
C ASN A 99 10.71 -11.36 5.34
N LYS A 100 11.57 -12.38 5.24
CA LYS A 100 12.04 -13.17 6.41
C LYS A 100 13.22 -12.54 7.15
N ALA A 101 13.66 -11.33 6.77
CA ALA A 101 14.78 -10.68 7.41
C ALA A 101 14.39 -10.24 8.82
N THR A 102 15.34 -10.41 9.74
CA THR A 102 15.25 -9.94 11.11
C THR A 102 15.83 -8.53 11.22
N GLY A 103 15.70 -7.92 12.41
CA GLY A 103 16.36 -6.65 12.72
C GLY A 103 15.49 -5.42 12.48
N ALA A 104 14.20 -5.49 12.86
CA ALA A 104 13.27 -4.36 12.92
C ALA A 104 13.27 -3.53 11.63
N LYS A 105 12.77 -4.11 10.54
CA LYS A 105 12.66 -3.46 9.23
C LYS A 105 11.19 -3.20 8.90
N TYR A 106 10.95 -2.26 8.01
CA TYR A 106 9.66 -2.13 7.34
C TYR A 106 9.83 -2.04 5.83
N ASP A 107 8.83 -2.56 5.13
CA ASP A 107 8.64 -2.46 3.68
C ASP A 107 7.32 -1.73 3.42
N ARG A 108 7.31 -0.77 2.50
CA ARG A 108 6.16 0.09 2.23
C ARG A 108 5.91 0.26 0.74
N ILE A 109 4.63 0.26 0.39
CA ILE A 109 4.15 0.67 -0.94
C ILE A 109 3.16 1.82 -0.85
N LYS A 110 3.23 2.72 -1.83
CA LYS A 110 2.32 3.87 -1.98
C LYS A 110 1.84 3.99 -3.43
N THR A 111 0.56 4.29 -3.62
CA THR A 111 -0.01 4.67 -4.92
C THR A 111 -1.06 5.75 -4.73
N SER A 112 -1.27 6.58 -5.75
CA SER A 112 -2.25 7.67 -5.71
C SER A 112 -3.09 7.69 -6.98
N PHE A 113 -4.40 7.74 -6.85
CA PHE A 113 -5.31 7.77 -7.99
C PHE A 113 -6.42 8.80 -7.80
N LEU A 114 -6.95 9.27 -8.93
CA LEU A 114 -8.10 10.16 -8.96
C LEU A 114 -9.37 9.34 -8.80
N VAL A 115 -10.24 9.75 -7.87
CA VAL A 115 -11.58 9.16 -7.78
C VAL A 115 -12.46 9.72 -8.88
N THR A 116 -12.99 8.82 -9.69
CA THR A 116 -13.88 9.07 -10.81
C THR A 116 -15.16 8.26 -10.62
N PRO A 117 -16.25 8.56 -11.36
CA PRO A 117 -17.46 7.75 -11.31
C PRO A 117 -17.22 6.25 -11.56
N ASP A 118 -16.15 5.89 -12.26
CA ASP A 118 -15.83 4.51 -12.64
C ASP A 118 -15.07 3.71 -11.55
N ASN A 119 -14.57 4.37 -10.49
CA ASN A 119 -13.74 3.72 -9.45
C ASN A 119 -14.14 4.11 -8.02
N THR A 120 -15.40 4.52 -7.82
CA THR A 120 -15.92 4.89 -6.50
C THR A 120 -15.97 3.71 -5.52
N LEU A 121 -16.05 2.47 -5.99
CA LEU A 121 -15.95 1.30 -5.13
C LEU A 121 -14.53 0.72 -5.20
N PHE A 122 -13.70 1.04 -4.22
CA PHE A 122 -12.36 0.49 -4.11
C PHE A 122 -12.40 -0.83 -3.34
N GLN A 123 -11.98 -1.93 -3.96
CA GLN A 123 -11.89 -3.24 -3.33
C GLN A 123 -10.44 -3.72 -3.33
N TYR A 124 -9.99 -4.24 -2.21
CA TYR A 124 -8.68 -4.86 -2.08
C TYR A 124 -8.80 -6.18 -1.32
N ARG A 125 -7.92 -7.12 -1.67
CA ARG A 125 -7.81 -8.42 -1.01
C ARG A 125 -6.44 -8.54 -0.38
N PHE A 126 -6.38 -9.13 0.80
CA PHE A 126 -5.13 -9.36 1.50
C PHE A 126 -5.18 -10.69 2.26
N ALA A 127 -4.05 -11.38 2.31
CA ALA A 127 -3.76 -12.44 3.28
C ALA A 127 -2.60 -11.97 4.16
N ILE A 128 -2.52 -12.49 5.38
CA ILE A 128 -1.58 -12.03 6.40
C ILE A 128 -0.89 -13.23 7.01
N VAL A 129 0.44 -13.19 7.08
CA VAL A 129 1.26 -14.15 7.80
C VAL A 129 2.26 -13.33 8.62
N LEU A 130 2.13 -13.37 9.94
CA LEU A 130 3.02 -12.68 10.87
C LEU A 130 3.69 -13.69 11.79
N GLU A 131 4.96 -13.46 12.11
CA GLU A 131 5.62 -14.15 13.20
C GLU A 131 5.15 -13.52 14.53
N ASP A 132 4.83 -14.35 15.52
CA ASP A 132 4.44 -13.96 16.89
C ASP A 132 5.57 -14.35 17.88
N PRO A 133 6.73 -13.67 17.86
CA PRO A 133 7.80 -13.89 18.82
C PRO A 133 7.42 -13.42 20.22
N ASP A 134 8.19 -13.79 21.24
CA ASP A 134 8.01 -13.28 22.61
C ASP A 134 8.58 -11.86 22.74
N HIS A 135 7.82 -10.86 22.27
CA HIS A 135 8.16 -9.43 22.30
C HIS A 135 6.99 -8.57 22.79
N PHE A 136 7.28 -7.33 23.23
CA PHE A 136 6.22 -6.36 23.54
C PHE A 136 5.44 -5.99 22.28
N SER A 137 4.16 -5.66 22.41
CA SER A 137 3.27 -5.37 21.28
C SER A 137 3.79 -4.29 20.32
N TYR A 138 4.54 -3.29 20.81
CA TYR A 138 5.13 -2.23 19.97
C TYR A 138 6.39 -2.66 19.20
N GLN A 139 6.89 -3.87 19.45
CA GLN A 139 8.01 -4.52 18.77
C GLN A 139 7.56 -5.66 17.86
N GLN A 140 6.28 -6.03 17.93
CA GLN A 140 5.71 -7.12 17.16
C GLN A 140 5.56 -6.74 15.68
N PRO A 141 5.74 -7.68 14.74
CA PRO A 141 5.41 -7.49 13.33
C PRO A 141 3.95 -7.03 13.17
N ALA A 142 3.70 -6.12 12.23
CA ALA A 142 2.36 -5.59 12.02
C ALA A 142 2.13 -5.24 10.55
N LEU A 143 0.90 -5.44 10.09
CA LEU A 143 0.42 -4.88 8.83
C LEU A 143 -0.36 -3.60 9.12
N ARG A 144 -0.07 -2.52 8.38
CA ARG A 144 -0.91 -1.31 8.38
C ARG A 144 -1.27 -0.91 6.96
N ILE A 145 -2.56 -0.69 6.71
CA ILE A 145 -3.11 -0.16 5.47
C ILE A 145 -3.78 1.16 5.82
N LYS A 146 -3.43 2.22 5.09
CA LYS A 146 -3.96 3.57 5.27
C LYS A 146 -4.39 4.13 3.94
N ILE A 147 -5.58 4.73 3.91
CA ILE A 147 -6.09 5.46 2.77
C ILE A 147 -6.27 6.92 3.20
N LYS A 148 -5.64 7.83 2.46
CA LYS A 148 -5.55 9.26 2.78
C LYS A 148 -6.03 10.12 1.63
N THR A 149 -6.59 11.28 1.96
CA THR A 149 -6.90 12.34 0.98
C THR A 149 -6.09 13.59 1.29
N LEU A 150 -5.93 14.46 0.29
CA LEU A 150 -5.28 15.77 0.47
C LEU A 150 -6.09 16.72 1.37
N THR A 151 -7.40 16.51 1.47
CA THR A 151 -8.36 17.41 2.13
C THR A 151 -8.69 17.01 3.56
N GLU A 152 -8.80 15.71 3.85
CA GLU A 152 -9.20 15.19 5.16
C GLU A 152 -8.07 14.47 5.93
N GLY A 153 -6.92 14.24 5.30
CA GLY A 153 -5.86 13.42 5.90
C GLY A 153 -6.25 11.94 5.91
N ASP A 154 -6.12 11.26 7.05
CA ASP A 154 -6.45 9.84 7.20
C ASP A 154 -7.97 9.61 7.21
N ILE A 155 -8.46 8.78 6.29
CA ILE A 155 -9.88 8.42 6.24
C ILE A 155 -10.15 7.34 7.30
N SER A 156 -11.04 7.60 8.26
CA SER A 156 -11.33 6.70 9.38
C SER A 156 -11.69 5.25 8.96
N CYS A 157 -12.48 5.08 7.88
CA CYS A 157 -12.81 3.76 7.32
C CYS A 157 -11.75 3.21 6.34
N GLY A 158 -10.72 4.00 6.03
CA GLY A 158 -9.58 3.64 5.21
C GLY A 158 -8.38 3.12 5.99
N TYR A 159 -8.54 2.90 7.30
CA TYR A 159 -7.49 2.41 8.19
C TYR A 159 -7.71 0.95 8.57
N TYR A 160 -6.69 0.12 8.37
CA TYR A 160 -6.64 -1.24 8.89
C TYR A 160 -5.26 -1.50 9.49
N GLU A 161 -5.21 -1.94 10.74
CA GLU A 161 -3.98 -2.34 11.41
C GLU A 161 -4.20 -3.67 12.11
N VAL A 162 -3.20 -4.54 12.01
CA VAL A 162 -3.11 -5.74 12.82
C VAL A 162 -1.66 -6.01 13.18
N THR A 163 -1.45 -6.24 14.46
CA THR A 163 -0.15 -6.57 15.06
C THR A 163 -0.15 -8.03 15.46
N ALA A 164 0.98 -8.72 15.33
CA ALA A 164 1.13 -10.10 15.74
C ALA A 164 0.78 -10.27 17.22
N ALA A 165 -0.11 -11.21 17.48
CA ALA A 165 -0.60 -11.59 18.79
C ALA A 165 -1.37 -12.92 18.67
N ARG A 166 -1.63 -13.54 19.82
CA ARG A 166 -2.50 -14.72 19.93
C ARG A 166 -3.98 -14.34 20.00
N GLY A 167 -4.85 -15.21 19.48
CA GLY A 167 -6.30 -15.06 19.60
C GLY A 167 -6.91 -13.85 18.87
N ILE A 168 -6.22 -13.29 17.85
CA ILE A 168 -6.77 -12.19 17.05
C ILE A 168 -8.02 -12.69 16.30
N PRO A 169 -9.19 -12.02 16.42
CA PRO A 169 -10.39 -12.45 15.71
C PRO A 169 -10.18 -12.58 14.20
N GLY A 170 -10.51 -13.75 13.65
CA GLY A 170 -10.34 -14.07 12.22
C GLY A 170 -8.93 -14.55 11.85
N PHE A 171 -8.02 -14.72 12.81
CA PHE A 171 -6.71 -15.35 12.62
C PHE A 171 -6.72 -16.80 13.11
N LYS A 172 -5.81 -17.58 12.54
CA LYS A 172 -5.46 -18.95 12.94
C LYS A 172 -4.00 -18.99 13.37
N GLU A 173 -3.68 -19.98 14.19
CA GLU A 173 -2.34 -20.15 14.76
C GLU A 173 -1.64 -21.38 14.16
N GLN A 174 -0.38 -21.21 13.78
CA GLN A 174 0.58 -22.27 13.49
C GLN A 174 1.94 -21.82 14.02
N PRO A 175 2.21 -21.98 15.33
CA PRO A 175 3.39 -21.41 15.98
C PRO A 175 4.71 -21.70 15.22
N PRO A 176 5.59 -20.69 15.05
CA PRO A 176 5.53 -19.35 15.63
C PRO A 176 4.69 -18.33 14.83
N LEU A 177 3.84 -18.78 13.90
CA LEU A 177 3.09 -17.91 13.01
C LEU A 177 1.63 -17.73 13.47
N THR A 178 1.13 -16.51 13.29
CA THR A 178 -0.30 -16.18 13.28
C THR A 178 -0.66 -15.70 11.88
N TYR A 179 -1.77 -16.19 11.34
CA TYR A 179 -2.11 -15.93 9.95
C TYR A 179 -3.61 -15.77 9.74
N ARG A 180 -3.94 -15.08 8.66
CA ARG A 180 -5.31 -14.90 8.16
C ARG A 180 -5.30 -15.09 6.66
N ASN A 181 -6.10 -16.03 6.17
CA ASN A 181 -6.24 -16.25 4.74
C ASN A 181 -6.97 -15.07 4.06
N TRP A 182 -7.01 -15.08 2.73
CA TRP A 182 -7.53 -14.02 1.89
C TRP A 182 -8.86 -13.45 2.38
N THR A 183 -8.82 -12.16 2.70
CA THR A 183 -9.96 -11.36 3.12
C THR A 183 -10.17 -10.26 2.11
N THR A 184 -11.44 -10.02 1.75
CA THR A 184 -11.81 -8.87 0.91
C THR A 184 -12.24 -7.72 1.81
N SER A 185 -11.71 -6.53 1.53
CA SER A 185 -12.15 -5.27 2.09
C SER A 185 -12.63 -4.36 0.97
N SER A 186 -13.56 -3.48 1.28
CA SER A 186 -14.14 -2.56 0.30
C SER A 186 -14.37 -1.22 0.95
N LEU A 187 -14.12 -0.16 0.20
CA LEU A 187 -14.31 1.21 0.63
C LEU A 187 -15.10 1.95 -0.44
N ASP A 188 -16.19 2.58 -0.01
CA ASP A 188 -16.94 3.53 -0.82
C ASP A 188 -16.24 4.90 -0.80
N LEU A 189 -15.75 5.28 -1.97
CA LEU A 189 -15.04 6.52 -2.25
C LEU A 189 -15.94 7.58 -2.91
N SER A 190 -17.24 7.35 -3.04
CA SER A 190 -18.17 8.27 -3.75
C SER A 190 -18.11 9.70 -3.21
N ARG A 191 -17.85 9.88 -1.91
CA ARG A 191 -17.70 11.20 -1.28
C ARG A 191 -16.43 11.96 -1.72
N PHE A 192 -15.49 11.28 -2.36
CA PHE A 192 -14.20 11.81 -2.78
C PHE A 192 -14.09 12.00 -4.30
N LEU A 193 -15.21 11.94 -5.04
CA LEU A 193 -15.22 12.21 -6.48
C LEU A 193 -14.44 13.48 -6.83
N GLY A 194 -13.53 13.38 -7.80
CA GLY A 194 -12.65 14.46 -8.23
C GLY A 194 -11.46 14.73 -7.31
N GLN A 195 -11.29 13.97 -6.23
CA GLN A 195 -10.16 14.10 -5.31
C GLN A 195 -9.11 13.01 -5.56
N MET A 196 -7.85 13.35 -5.27
CA MET A 196 -6.75 12.39 -5.25
C MET A 196 -6.71 11.67 -3.92
N ILE A 197 -6.63 10.35 -3.98
CA ILE A 197 -6.49 9.48 -2.81
C ILE A 197 -5.14 8.76 -2.89
N THR A 198 -4.48 8.62 -1.73
CA THR A 198 -3.26 7.86 -1.57
C THR A 198 -3.52 6.62 -0.72
N LEU A 199 -3.19 5.46 -1.25
CA LEU A 199 -3.13 4.22 -0.49
C LEU A 199 -1.68 3.97 -0.08
N GLU A 200 -1.50 3.68 1.19
CA GLU A 200 -0.23 3.34 1.82
C GLU A 200 -0.39 2.00 2.54
N ASN A 201 0.52 1.07 2.29
CA ASN A 201 0.61 -0.18 3.04
C ASN A 201 2.05 -0.36 3.49
N HIS A 202 2.26 -0.67 4.77
CA HIS A 202 3.55 -1.16 5.25
C HIS A 202 3.42 -2.39 6.14
N HIS A 203 4.46 -3.21 6.08
CA HIS A 203 4.73 -4.38 6.91
C HIS A 203 6.07 -4.19 7.61
#